data_AF-I1QWR6-F1
#
_entry.id   AF-I1QWR6-F1
#
_cell.length_a   1.000
_cell.length_b   1.000
_cell.length_c   1.000
_cell.angle_alpha   90.00
_cell.angle_beta   90.00
_cell.angle_gamma   90.00
#
_symmetry.space_group_name_H-M   'P 1'
#
loop_
_entity.id
_entity.type
_entity.pdbx_description
1 polymer ?
#
loop_
_entity_poly.entity_id
_entity_poly.type
_entity_poly.pdbx_seq_one_letter_code
_entity_poly.pdbx_strand_id
1 'polypeptide(L)'
;MARSLSPASSPSAATAGASDEKVKVQAKSDFQISYTGQVDEPPWLATMKADTFDGAGFRSFGYEKFVRRCDFEKLIRDDSFTIRCDIVVINEIRAEESTEITTTTAIVTVPPSDLNQQLGDLLESEKGADVVFEVGGQTFAAHRCVLAARSPVFKAELYGLMKEGDTAGVVHIEDIEPRVFKVLLRFMYTDSLPEMEEEDVMCQHLLVAADRYNLERLKLICEEKLCRHISVGTVWNILPLADQHHCDGLKKACFDFLGSLANLSAVVASDGFKHLCRSCPSLMEELVVTLALPGSHA
;
A
#
# COMPACT_ATOMS: atom_id res chain seq x y z
N MET A 1 -58.74 2.69 -36.51
CA MET A 1 -58.73 3.58 -35.34
C MET A 1 -57.61 3.14 -34.41
N ALA A 2 -56.74 4.10 -34.07
CA ALA A 2 -55.74 4.13 -33.00
C ALA A 2 -54.87 2.88 -32.72
N ARG A 3 -53.63 2.94 -33.21
CA ARG A 3 -52.48 2.16 -32.71
C ARG A 3 -52.18 2.59 -31.26
N SER A 4 -52.14 1.63 -30.33
CA SER A 4 -51.71 1.85 -28.95
C SER A 4 -50.18 1.88 -28.87
N LEU A 5 -49.66 3.03 -28.45
CA LEU A 5 -48.26 3.27 -28.11
C LEU A 5 -47.92 2.64 -26.76
N SER A 6 -46.87 1.83 -26.72
CA SER A 6 -46.17 1.43 -25.49
C SER A 6 -45.37 2.62 -24.95
N PRO A 7 -45.35 2.88 -23.63
CA PRO A 7 -44.31 3.68 -23.00
C PRO A 7 -43.22 2.79 -22.40
N ALA A 8 -42.04 3.40 -22.32
CA ALA A 8 -40.76 2.82 -22.02
C ALA A 8 -40.53 2.52 -20.54
N SER A 9 -39.58 1.60 -20.35
CA SER A 9 -38.76 1.29 -19.19
C SER A 9 -38.54 2.40 -18.16
N SER A 10 -38.71 2.03 -16.88
CA SER A 10 -37.95 2.59 -15.75
C SER A 10 -37.21 1.44 -15.05
N PRO A 11 -35.96 1.64 -14.59
CA PRO A 11 -35.14 0.55 -14.06
C PRO A 11 -35.54 0.20 -12.63
N SER A 12 -35.76 -1.09 -12.38
CA SER A 12 -35.96 -1.65 -11.05
C SER A 12 -34.66 -1.55 -10.26
N ALA A 13 -34.79 -1.07 -9.03
CA ALA A 13 -33.73 -0.96 -8.04
C ALA A 13 -32.98 -2.29 -7.86
N ALA A 14 -31.66 -2.25 -8.06
CA ALA A 14 -30.76 -3.29 -7.63
C ALA A 14 -30.55 -3.15 -6.12
N THR A 15 -31.06 -4.13 -5.38
CA THR A 15 -30.82 -4.29 -3.94
C THR A 15 -29.37 -4.70 -3.68
N ALA A 16 -28.72 -3.96 -2.77
CA ALA A 16 -27.49 -4.31 -2.12
C ALA A 16 -27.59 -5.64 -1.35
N GLY A 17 -26.47 -6.37 -1.26
CA GLY A 17 -26.34 -7.53 -0.40
C GLY A 17 -25.18 -8.46 -0.76
N ALA A 18 -23.95 -7.95 -0.85
CA ALA A 18 -22.79 -8.82 -0.70
C ALA A 18 -22.55 -8.99 0.80
N SER A 19 -22.98 -10.14 1.32
CA SER A 19 -22.75 -10.55 2.70
C SER A 19 -21.25 -10.74 2.94
N ASP A 20 -20.77 -10.06 3.98
CA ASP A 20 -19.47 -10.23 4.62
C ASP A 20 -19.16 -11.72 4.85
N GLU A 21 -18.26 -12.27 4.03
CA GLU A 21 -17.81 -13.65 4.16
C GLU A 21 -16.91 -13.73 5.40
N LYS A 22 -17.47 -14.15 6.54
CA LYS A 22 -16.74 -14.30 7.80
C LYS A 22 -15.45 -15.10 7.60
N VAL A 23 -14.32 -14.41 7.59
CA VAL A 23 -12.99 -15.01 7.47
C VAL A 23 -12.76 -15.89 8.68
N LYS A 24 -12.62 -17.20 8.46
CA LYS A 24 -12.23 -18.16 9.50
C LYS A 24 -10.72 -18.21 9.57
N VAL A 25 -10.15 -17.84 10.71
CA VAL A 25 -8.71 -17.89 10.94
C VAL A 25 -8.41 -19.04 11.89
N GLN A 26 -7.47 -19.92 11.54
CA GLN A 26 -7.02 -20.94 12.47
C GLN A 26 -5.75 -20.46 13.16
N ALA A 27 -5.63 -20.60 14.48
CA ALA A 27 -4.40 -20.28 15.18
C ALA A 27 -4.00 -21.41 16.13
N LYS A 28 -2.70 -21.65 16.21
CA LYS A 28 -2.07 -22.56 17.17
C LYS A 28 -1.24 -21.73 18.13
N SER A 29 -1.36 -21.99 19.42
CA SER A 29 -0.55 -21.35 20.45
C SER A 29 0.30 -22.38 21.21
N ASP A 30 1.57 -22.04 21.37
CA ASP A 30 2.53 -22.76 22.19
C ASP A 30 2.91 -21.88 23.38
N PHE A 31 2.65 -22.37 24.59
CA PHE A 31 2.93 -21.63 25.82
C PHE A 31 4.12 -22.25 26.55
N GLN A 32 5.04 -21.40 26.97
CA GLN A 32 6.26 -21.76 27.67
C GLN A 32 6.43 -20.87 28.90
N ILE A 33 6.70 -21.46 30.06
CA ILE A 33 7.15 -20.74 31.25
C ILE A 33 8.62 -21.06 31.49
N SER A 34 9.47 -20.04 31.56
CA SER A 34 10.89 -20.19 31.88
C SER A 34 11.35 -19.09 32.84
N TYR A 35 12.56 -19.28 33.37
CA TYR A 35 13.25 -18.25 34.14
C TYR A 35 13.96 -17.26 33.20
N THR A 36 14.24 -16.06 33.70
CA THR A 36 15.04 -15.05 33.00
C THR A 36 16.47 -15.57 32.81
N GLY A 37 16.81 -15.98 31.58
CA GLY A 37 18.20 -16.28 31.18
C GLY A 37 18.52 -17.65 30.59
N GLN A 38 17.55 -18.50 30.23
CA GLN A 38 17.83 -19.72 29.45
C GLN A 38 16.80 -19.90 28.32
N VAL A 39 17.29 -20.06 27.08
CA VAL A 39 16.46 -20.22 25.87
C VAL A 39 16.49 -21.65 25.32
N ASP A 40 17.37 -22.52 25.79
CA ASP A 40 17.63 -23.75 25.03
C ASP A 40 16.74 -24.95 25.37
N GLU A 41 16.09 -25.03 26.55
CA GLU A 41 14.99 -26.00 26.78
C GLU A 41 14.17 -25.67 28.05
N PRO A 42 12.85 -25.41 27.97
CA PRO A 42 12.02 -25.10 29.13
C PRO A 42 11.61 -26.32 29.96
N PRO A 43 11.36 -26.15 31.27
CA PRO A 43 10.82 -27.21 32.12
C PRO A 43 9.33 -27.51 31.85
N TRP A 44 8.57 -26.57 31.25
CA TRP A 44 7.16 -26.76 30.92
C TRP A 44 6.85 -26.18 29.53
N LEU A 45 6.42 -27.06 28.62
CA LEU A 45 5.95 -26.73 27.27
C LEU A 45 4.57 -27.34 27.09
N ALA A 46 3.56 -26.50 26.84
CA ALA A 46 2.22 -26.98 26.50
C ALA A 46 1.82 -26.46 25.12
N THR A 47 1.58 -27.40 24.23
CA THR A 47 1.18 -27.14 22.85
C THR A 47 -0.33 -27.33 22.73
N MET A 48 -1.05 -26.26 22.40
CA MET A 48 -2.48 -26.37 22.10
C MET A 48 -2.68 -26.87 20.66
N LYS A 49 -3.77 -27.61 20.44
CA LYS A 49 -4.22 -27.90 19.07
C LYS A 49 -4.72 -26.61 18.42
N ALA A 50 -4.55 -26.53 17.11
CA ALA A 50 -4.98 -25.37 16.33
C ALA A 50 -6.50 -25.23 16.39
N ASP A 51 -6.99 -24.04 16.74
CA ASP A 51 -8.42 -23.74 16.89
C ASP A 51 -8.88 -22.68 15.88
N THR A 52 -10.17 -22.72 15.51
CA THR A 52 -10.75 -21.89 14.45
C THR A 52 -11.52 -20.72 15.05
N PHE A 53 -11.09 -19.50 14.73
CA PHE A 53 -11.70 -18.24 15.14
C PHE A 53 -12.57 -17.72 13.99
N ASP A 54 -13.90 -17.71 14.17
CA ASP A 54 -14.89 -17.33 13.16
C ASP A 54 -15.69 -16.06 13.52
N GLY A 55 -15.18 -15.29 14.49
CA GLY A 55 -15.80 -14.06 14.99
C GLY A 55 -17.13 -14.25 15.73
N ALA A 56 -17.65 -15.48 15.85
CA ALA A 56 -18.93 -15.77 16.52
C ALA A 56 -18.76 -16.48 17.89
N GLY A 57 -17.54 -16.85 18.29
CA GLY A 57 -17.28 -17.58 19.54
C GLY A 57 -15.91 -17.30 20.17
N PHE A 58 -15.87 -17.40 21.50
CA PHE A 58 -14.74 -17.25 22.46
C PHE A 58 -13.83 -16.02 22.30
N ARG A 59 -13.96 -15.06 23.24
CA ARG A 59 -13.12 -13.84 23.33
C ARG A 59 -11.70 -14.08 23.87
N SER A 60 -11.37 -15.30 24.25
CA SER A 60 -10.09 -15.66 24.85
C SER A 60 -9.83 -17.16 24.71
N PHE A 61 -8.58 -17.55 24.50
CA PHE A 61 -8.16 -18.93 24.34
C PHE A 61 -6.91 -19.24 25.18
N GLY A 62 -6.86 -20.41 25.82
CA GLY A 62 -5.77 -20.81 26.70
C GLY A 62 -6.10 -22.04 27.55
N TYR A 63 -5.22 -22.38 28.49
CA TYR A 63 -5.43 -23.47 29.44
C TYR A 63 -6.09 -22.96 30.73
N GLU A 64 -7.26 -23.50 31.07
CA GLU A 64 -7.90 -23.25 32.38
C GLU A 64 -7.02 -23.72 33.55
N LYS A 65 -6.24 -24.79 33.34
CA LYS A 65 -5.33 -25.38 34.33
C LYS A 65 -3.96 -25.63 33.70
N PHE A 66 -3.15 -24.58 33.61
CA PHE A 66 -1.87 -24.61 32.91
C PHE A 66 -0.73 -25.26 33.72
N VAL A 67 -0.56 -24.87 34.99
CA VAL A 67 0.51 -25.37 35.86
C VAL A 67 0.00 -25.50 37.29
N ARG A 68 0.46 -26.53 38.01
CA ARG A 68 0.13 -26.69 39.44
C ARG A 68 0.88 -25.63 40.25
N ARG A 69 0.22 -25.05 41.25
CA ARG A 69 0.80 -24.02 42.11
C ARG A 69 2.16 -24.41 42.71
N CYS A 70 2.29 -25.63 43.23
CA CYS A 70 3.55 -26.11 43.80
C CYS A 70 4.71 -26.24 42.80
N ASP A 71 4.40 -26.37 41.51
CA ASP A 71 5.39 -26.42 40.44
C ASP A 71 5.68 -25.02 39.89
N PHE A 72 4.67 -24.14 39.87
CA PHE A 72 4.83 -22.72 39.51
C PHE A 72 5.67 -21.95 40.53
N GLU A 73 5.49 -22.18 41.82
CA GLU A 73 6.26 -21.53 42.89
C GLU A 73 7.77 -21.84 42.79
N LYS A 74 8.15 -22.97 42.16
CA LYS A 74 9.56 -23.31 41.89
C LYS A 74 10.17 -22.50 40.73
N LEU A 75 9.34 -21.85 39.91
CA LEU A 75 9.73 -21.08 38.72
C LEU A 75 9.85 -19.58 39.02
N ILE A 76 9.39 -19.13 40.19
CA ILE A 76 9.48 -17.73 40.62
C ILE A 76 10.89 -17.46 41.17
N ARG A 77 11.57 -16.46 40.62
CA ARG A 77 12.88 -15.98 41.09
C ARG A 77 12.81 -14.46 41.22
N ASP A 78 13.22 -13.93 42.37
CA ASP A 78 13.18 -12.50 42.67
C ASP A 78 11.80 -11.87 42.40
N ASP A 79 10.73 -12.54 42.85
CA ASP A 79 9.32 -12.17 42.60
C ASP A 79 8.93 -12.00 41.12
N SER A 80 9.70 -12.60 40.20
CA SER A 80 9.49 -12.51 38.76
C SER A 80 9.51 -13.87 38.06
N PHE A 81 8.83 -13.95 36.92
CA PHE A 81 8.81 -15.09 36.00
C PHE A 81 8.52 -14.60 34.57
N THR A 82 8.88 -15.40 33.57
CA THR A 82 8.63 -15.08 32.16
C THR A 82 7.66 -16.09 31.56
N ILE A 83 6.61 -15.57 30.90
CA ILE A 83 5.76 -16.36 30.01
C ILE A 83 6.12 -16.00 28.57
N ARG A 84 6.47 -17.00 27.78
CA ARG A 84 6.57 -16.90 26.33
C ARG A 84 5.34 -17.56 25.71
N CYS A 85 4.71 -16.85 24.79
CA CYS A 85 3.57 -17.32 24.02
C CYS A 85 3.93 -17.18 22.54
N ASP A 86 4.15 -18.31 21.88
CA ASP A 86 4.38 -18.36 20.45
C ASP A 86 3.04 -18.63 19.77
N ILE A 87 2.55 -17.64 19.03
CA ILE A 87 1.27 -17.71 18.31
C ILE A 87 1.58 -17.90 16.84
N VAL A 88 1.13 -19.02 16.29
CA VAL A 88 1.20 -19.32 14.85
C VAL A 88 -0.19 -19.15 14.27
N VAL A 89 -0.38 -18.10 13.50
CA VAL A 89 -1.60 -17.87 12.73
C VAL A 89 -1.50 -18.68 11.45
N ILE A 90 -2.35 -19.70 11.35
CA ILE A 90 -2.51 -20.53 10.16
C ILE A 90 -3.60 -19.87 9.33
N ASN A 91 -3.20 -18.93 8.49
CA ASN A 91 -4.06 -18.53 7.40
C ASN A 91 -4.09 -19.70 6.42
N GLU A 92 -5.28 -20.16 6.03
CA GLU A 92 -5.39 -20.78 4.72
C GLU A 92 -4.78 -19.78 3.76
N ILE A 93 -3.63 -20.13 3.17
CA ILE A 93 -3.09 -19.39 2.05
C ILE A 93 -4.21 -19.51 1.01
N ARG A 94 -5.10 -18.52 0.92
CA ARG A 94 -5.72 -18.17 -0.35
C ARG A 94 -4.53 -17.73 -1.18
N ALA A 95 -3.81 -18.70 -1.73
CA ALA A 95 -3.24 -18.50 -3.03
C ALA A 95 -4.48 -18.08 -3.82
N GLU A 96 -4.49 -16.85 -4.30
CA GLU A 96 -5.06 -16.68 -5.60
C GLU A 96 -4.29 -17.69 -6.45
N GLU A 97 -4.89 -18.89 -6.59
CA GLU A 97 -4.49 -19.87 -7.55
C GLU A 97 -4.62 -19.13 -8.89
N SER A 98 -3.53 -18.49 -9.31
CA SER A 98 -3.17 -18.51 -10.71
C SER A 98 -3.24 -19.98 -11.08
N THR A 99 -4.33 -20.32 -11.75
CA THR A 99 -4.74 -21.66 -12.13
C THR A 99 -3.60 -22.38 -12.83
N GLU A 100 -2.76 -23.11 -12.10
CA GLU A 100 -1.91 -24.16 -12.67
C GLU A 100 -1.83 -25.34 -11.71
N ILE A 101 -2.84 -26.20 -11.81
CA ILE A 101 -2.70 -27.61 -11.51
C ILE A 101 -1.59 -28.15 -12.43
N THR A 102 -0.37 -28.27 -11.92
CA THR A 102 0.69 -29.03 -12.60
C THR A 102 1.06 -30.26 -11.79
N THR A 103 0.10 -31.17 -11.64
CA THR A 103 0.38 -32.60 -11.61
C THR A 103 0.38 -33.14 -13.04
N THR A 104 1.30 -32.63 -13.86
CA THR A 104 1.75 -33.37 -15.03
C THR A 104 3.21 -33.03 -15.28
N THR A 105 4.05 -34.04 -15.41
CA THR A 105 5.46 -33.98 -15.81
C THR A 105 5.65 -33.07 -17.03
N ALA A 106 5.96 -31.79 -16.82
CA ALA A 106 6.32 -30.85 -17.88
C ALA A 106 7.81 -31.02 -18.18
N ILE A 107 8.12 -31.60 -19.34
CA ILE A 107 9.49 -31.82 -19.86
C ILE A 107 10.10 -30.51 -20.40
N VAL A 108 9.29 -29.45 -20.56
CA VAL A 108 9.69 -28.16 -21.11
C VAL A 108 9.37 -27.06 -20.10
N THR A 109 10.39 -26.33 -19.69
CA THR A 109 10.28 -25.14 -18.83
C THR A 109 10.23 -23.87 -19.69
N VAL A 110 9.18 -23.07 -19.55
CA VAL A 110 9.07 -21.76 -20.21
C VAL A 110 9.81 -20.72 -19.37
N PRO A 111 10.74 -19.93 -19.94
CA PRO A 111 11.41 -18.87 -19.19
C PRO A 111 10.43 -17.73 -18.86
N PRO A 112 10.66 -16.99 -17.76
CA PRO A 112 9.86 -15.81 -17.43
C PRO A 112 9.99 -14.73 -18.52
N SER A 113 8.98 -13.86 -18.63
CA SER A 113 9.00 -12.72 -19.55
C SER A 113 10.17 -11.79 -19.23
N ASP A 114 10.89 -11.36 -20.27
CA ASP A 114 11.98 -10.39 -20.22
C ASP A 114 11.62 -9.06 -20.91
N LEU A 115 10.35 -8.87 -21.29
CA LEU A 115 9.88 -7.69 -22.01
C LEU A 115 10.20 -6.37 -21.28
N ASN A 116 10.05 -6.36 -19.95
CA ASN A 116 10.37 -5.20 -19.12
C ASN A 116 11.87 -4.85 -19.19
N GLN A 117 12.75 -5.86 -19.22
CA GLN A 117 14.18 -5.65 -19.37
C GLN A 117 14.50 -5.14 -20.77
N GLN A 118 13.92 -5.75 -21.81
CA GLN A 118 14.12 -5.33 -23.20
C GLN A 118 13.68 -3.88 -23.45
N LEU A 119 12.55 -3.46 -22.85
CA LEU A 119 12.10 -2.06 -22.90
C LEU A 119 12.99 -1.13 -22.05
N GLY A 120 13.50 -1.61 -20.91
CA GLY A 120 14.52 -0.88 -20.14
C GLY A 120 15.79 -0.64 -20.95
N ASP A 121 16.31 -1.67 -21.62
CA ASP A 121 17.50 -1.58 -22.48
C ASP A 121 17.25 -0.64 -23.68
N LEU A 122 16.03 -0.60 -24.20
CA LEU A 122 15.64 0.35 -25.24
C LEU A 122 15.72 1.80 -24.75
N LEU A 123 15.28 2.08 -23.52
CA LEU A 123 15.42 3.40 -22.90
C LEU A 123 16.90 3.75 -22.69
N GLU A 124 17.70 2.83 -22.13
CA GLU A 124 19.11 3.08 -21.80
C GLU A 124 20.00 3.24 -23.04
N SER A 125 19.70 2.52 -24.12
CA SER A 125 20.48 2.61 -25.36
C SER A 125 20.11 3.80 -26.24
N GLU A 126 18.98 4.47 -25.95
CA GLU A 126 18.42 5.61 -26.70
C GLU A 126 18.19 5.34 -28.20
N LYS A 127 18.25 4.07 -28.62
CA LYS A 127 18.18 3.68 -30.03
C LYS A 127 16.78 3.91 -30.58
N GLY A 128 16.66 4.85 -31.51
CA GLY A 128 15.38 5.18 -32.13
C GLY A 128 14.55 6.18 -31.32
N ALA A 129 15.16 6.82 -30.31
CA ALA A 129 14.52 7.91 -29.59
C ALA A 129 14.12 9.04 -30.56
N ASP A 130 12.87 9.47 -30.45
CA ASP A 130 12.22 10.46 -31.32
C ASP A 130 11.69 11.68 -30.53
N VAL A 131 12.04 11.77 -29.25
CA VAL A 131 11.79 12.91 -28.37
C VAL A 131 12.91 13.04 -27.33
N VAL A 132 13.22 14.29 -26.95
CA VAL A 132 14.14 14.62 -25.86
C VAL A 132 13.39 15.50 -24.87
N PHE A 133 13.46 15.17 -23.59
CA PHE A 133 12.94 16.00 -22.50
C PHE A 133 14.06 16.75 -21.82
N GLU A 134 13.85 18.01 -21.47
CA GLU A 134 14.76 18.77 -20.59
C GLU A 134 14.08 19.01 -19.24
N VAL A 135 14.74 18.55 -18.18
CA VAL A 135 14.25 18.59 -16.81
C VAL A 135 15.38 19.08 -15.92
N GLY A 136 15.21 20.25 -15.29
CA GLY A 136 16.22 20.82 -14.38
C GLY A 136 17.63 20.92 -14.99
N GLY A 137 17.75 21.24 -16.29
CA GLY A 137 19.01 21.33 -17.02
C GLY A 137 19.64 19.98 -17.44
N GLN A 138 18.97 18.86 -17.17
CA GLN A 138 19.35 17.54 -17.67
C GLN A 138 18.46 17.14 -18.85
N THR A 139 19.01 16.38 -19.80
CA THR A 139 18.27 15.89 -20.96
C THR A 139 18.01 14.39 -20.88
N PHE A 140 16.86 13.96 -21.35
CA PHE A 140 16.40 12.56 -21.35
C PHE A 140 15.81 12.21 -22.71
N ALA A 141 16.50 11.35 -23.47
CA ALA A 141 15.97 10.83 -24.73
C ALA A 141 14.93 9.73 -24.45
N ALA A 142 13.85 9.69 -25.24
CA ALA A 142 12.78 8.71 -25.08
C ALA A 142 12.00 8.47 -26.39
N HIS A 143 10.98 7.61 -26.32
CA HIS A 143 10.17 7.15 -27.44
C HIS A 143 8.72 7.59 -27.26
N ARG A 144 8.21 8.44 -28.16
CA ARG A 144 6.86 9.02 -28.08
C ARG A 144 5.79 7.96 -28.02
N CYS A 145 5.93 6.88 -28.80
CA CYS A 145 4.97 5.80 -28.86
C CYS A 145 4.83 5.05 -27.52
N VAL A 146 5.94 4.81 -26.82
CA VAL A 146 5.93 4.14 -25.51
C VAL A 146 5.26 5.05 -24.48
N LEU A 147 5.67 6.32 -24.40
CA LEU A 147 5.11 7.27 -23.44
C LEU A 147 3.62 7.52 -23.66
N ALA A 148 3.19 7.68 -24.91
CA ALA A 148 1.78 7.87 -25.25
C ALA A 148 0.92 6.62 -25.02
N ALA A 149 1.50 5.42 -25.07
CA ALA A 149 0.80 4.20 -24.71
C ALA A 149 0.60 4.08 -23.20
N ARG A 150 1.52 4.63 -22.39
CA ARG A 150 1.57 4.48 -20.93
C ARG A 150 0.90 5.63 -20.19
N SER A 151 0.86 6.82 -20.77
CA SER A 151 0.27 8.01 -20.17
C SER A 151 -0.66 8.72 -21.16
N PRO A 152 -1.95 8.90 -20.84
CA PRO A 152 -2.86 9.68 -21.68
C PRO A 152 -2.46 11.17 -21.74
N VAL A 153 -1.79 11.68 -20.71
CA VAL A 153 -1.26 13.05 -20.69
C VAL A 153 -0.14 13.19 -21.70
N PHE A 154 0.85 12.29 -21.70
CA PHE A 154 1.88 12.31 -22.74
C PHE A 154 1.32 12.01 -24.13
N LYS A 155 0.29 11.18 -24.25
CA LYS A 155 -0.40 10.98 -25.54
C LYS A 155 -0.96 12.29 -26.08
N ALA A 156 -1.64 13.07 -25.24
CA ALA A 156 -2.18 14.36 -25.62
C ALA A 156 -1.06 15.39 -25.90
N GLU A 157 0.00 15.41 -25.11
CA GLU A 157 1.10 16.37 -25.25
C GLU A 157 1.99 16.10 -26.47
N LEU A 158 2.19 14.83 -26.80
CA LEU A 158 3.08 14.40 -27.89
C LEU A 158 2.32 14.20 -29.21
N TYR A 159 1.03 13.85 -29.20
CA TYR A 159 0.26 13.61 -30.44
C TYR A 159 -0.98 14.50 -30.58
N GLY A 160 -1.21 15.44 -29.68
CA GLY A 160 -2.34 16.37 -29.72
C GLY A 160 -2.27 17.37 -30.88
N LEU A 161 -3.44 17.88 -31.26
CA LEU A 161 -3.67 18.74 -32.43
C LEU A 161 -3.02 20.14 -32.37
N MET A 162 -2.34 20.51 -31.28
CA MET A 162 -1.80 21.87 -31.06
C MET A 162 -0.28 22.00 -31.29
N LYS A 163 0.40 20.97 -31.81
CA LYS A 163 1.78 21.11 -32.32
C LYS A 163 1.78 21.03 -33.85
N GLU A 164 1.15 22.00 -34.50
CA GLU A 164 1.45 22.33 -35.90
C GLU A 164 2.90 22.80 -35.96
N GLY A 165 3.78 22.00 -36.54
CA GLY A 165 5.16 22.39 -36.87
C GLY A 165 6.22 21.48 -36.26
N ASP A 166 6.44 20.35 -36.92
CA ASP A 166 7.73 19.81 -37.36
C ASP A 166 9.00 20.15 -36.54
N THR A 167 8.93 20.12 -35.21
CA THR A 167 10.11 20.33 -34.37
C THR A 167 10.39 19.06 -33.61
N ALA A 168 11.49 18.43 -34.02
CA ALA A 168 12.45 17.74 -33.18
C ALA A 168 12.94 18.69 -32.06
N GLY A 169 12.00 19.21 -31.27
CA GLY A 169 12.18 20.18 -30.21
C GLY A 169 12.22 19.46 -28.87
N VAL A 170 13.07 19.96 -27.99
CA VAL A 170 13.17 19.53 -26.60
C VAL A 170 11.86 19.83 -25.88
N VAL A 171 11.29 18.85 -25.18
CA VAL A 171 10.10 19.03 -24.34
C VAL A 171 10.55 19.42 -22.93
N HIS A 172 10.22 20.63 -22.50
CA HIS A 172 10.58 21.09 -21.17
C HIS A 172 9.60 20.56 -20.13
N ILE A 173 10.10 19.87 -19.10
CA ILE A 173 9.32 19.47 -17.93
C ILE A 173 9.70 20.35 -16.76
N GLU A 174 8.77 21.20 -16.37
CA GLU A 174 8.86 22.06 -15.19
C GLU A 174 8.25 21.34 -13.97
N ASP A 175 8.68 21.72 -12.76
CA ASP A 175 8.16 21.24 -11.46
C ASP A 175 8.39 19.76 -11.13
N ILE A 176 9.35 19.11 -11.80
CA ILE A 176 9.79 17.75 -11.45
C ILE A 176 11.31 17.74 -11.34
N GLU A 177 11.82 17.18 -10.25
CA GLU A 177 13.26 17.01 -10.09
C GLU A 177 13.80 15.98 -11.10
N PRO A 178 15.02 16.17 -11.66
CA PRO A 178 15.58 15.23 -12.64
C PRO A 178 15.65 13.79 -12.13
N ARG A 179 15.94 13.59 -10.83
CA ARG A 179 15.97 12.25 -10.21
C ARG A 179 14.59 11.57 -10.21
N VAL A 180 13.52 12.33 -9.95
CA VAL A 180 12.14 11.85 -9.94
C VAL A 180 11.69 11.53 -11.35
N PHE A 181 11.99 12.42 -12.31
CA PHE A 181 11.68 12.19 -13.72
C PHE A 181 12.38 10.95 -14.27
N LYS A 182 13.64 10.71 -13.90
CA LYS A 182 14.38 9.51 -14.30
C LYS A 182 13.68 8.23 -13.82
N VAL A 183 13.19 8.21 -12.58
CA VAL A 183 12.47 7.04 -12.02
C VAL A 183 11.10 6.88 -12.68
N LEU A 184 10.36 7.98 -12.88
CA LEU A 184 9.09 8.00 -13.60
C LEU A 184 9.25 7.43 -15.02
N LEU A 185 10.27 7.90 -15.75
CA LEU A 185 10.55 7.46 -17.10
C LEU A 185 10.88 5.97 -17.13
N ARG A 186 11.75 5.50 -16.23
CA ARG A 186 12.06 4.07 -16.11
C ARG A 186 10.79 3.25 -15.85
N PHE A 187 9.93 3.69 -14.93
CA PHE A 187 8.67 3.01 -14.65
C PHE A 187 7.76 2.91 -15.87
N MET A 188 7.72 3.93 -16.73
CA MET A 188 6.93 3.85 -17.97
C MET A 188 7.39 2.73 -18.90
N TYR A 189 8.69 2.39 -18.92
CA TYR A 189 9.23 1.30 -19.74
C TYR A 189 9.17 -0.07 -19.06
N THR A 190 9.40 -0.13 -17.75
CA THR A 190 9.64 -1.40 -17.03
C THR A 190 8.51 -1.82 -16.10
N ASP A 191 7.55 -0.93 -15.81
CA ASP A 191 6.47 -1.11 -14.82
C ASP A 191 6.98 -1.43 -13.39
N SER A 192 8.24 -1.10 -13.11
CA SER A 192 8.94 -1.41 -11.86
C SER A 192 9.72 -0.22 -11.33
N LEU A 193 9.72 -0.06 -10.00
CA LEU A 193 10.54 0.93 -9.30
C LEU A 193 11.88 0.31 -8.87
N PRO A 194 13.00 1.04 -9.01
CA PRO A 194 14.27 0.62 -8.44
C PRO A 194 14.26 0.77 -6.92
N GLU A 195 15.32 0.30 -6.26
CA GLU A 195 15.64 0.74 -4.90
C GLU A 195 15.94 2.25 -4.93
N MET A 196 15.37 2.99 -3.99
CA MET A 196 15.47 4.45 -3.92
C MET A 196 16.03 4.88 -2.57
N GLU A 197 17.04 5.74 -2.60
CA GLU A 197 17.46 6.49 -1.42
C GLU A 197 16.36 7.47 -1.02
N GLU A 198 16.17 7.70 0.29
CA GLU A 198 15.09 8.57 0.80
C GLU A 198 13.71 8.15 0.25
N GLU A 199 13.39 6.85 0.36
CA GLU A 199 12.22 6.24 -0.29
C GLU A 199 10.91 6.99 0.01
N ASP A 200 10.72 7.50 1.22
CA ASP A 200 9.56 8.28 1.63
C ASP A 200 9.47 9.62 0.89
N VAL A 201 10.58 10.35 0.76
CA VAL A 201 10.66 11.62 0.02
C VAL A 201 10.48 11.37 -1.48
N MET A 202 11.17 10.36 -2.02
CA MET A 202 11.05 9.98 -3.42
C MET A 202 9.64 9.53 -3.79
N CYS A 203 8.97 8.75 -2.93
CA CYS A 203 7.58 8.33 -3.16
C CYS A 203 6.60 9.50 -3.11
N GLN A 204 6.81 10.50 -2.23
CA GLN A 204 5.98 11.71 -2.23
C GLN A 204 6.07 12.42 -3.58
N HIS A 205 7.28 12.71 -4.08
CA HIS A 205 7.45 13.37 -5.37
C HIS A 205 6.96 12.52 -6.55
N LEU A 206 7.18 11.21 -6.51
CA LEU A 206 6.67 10.29 -7.54
C LEU A 206 5.16 10.20 -7.54
N LEU A 207 4.49 10.28 -6.39
CA LEU A 207 3.03 10.29 -6.31
C LEU A 207 2.47 11.53 -7.04
N VAL A 208 3.03 12.71 -6.77
CA VAL A 208 2.66 13.95 -7.47
C VAL A 208 2.87 13.82 -8.98
N ALA A 209 4.02 13.26 -9.40
CA ALA A 209 4.31 13.05 -10.82
C ALA A 209 3.38 12.00 -11.46
N ALA A 210 3.08 10.91 -10.75
CA ALA A 210 2.20 9.86 -11.21
C ALA A 210 0.78 10.37 -11.42
N ASP A 211 0.26 11.19 -10.49
CA ASP A 211 -1.03 11.85 -10.62
C ASP A 211 -1.04 12.82 -11.82
N ARG A 212 0.00 13.67 -11.94
CA ARG A 212 0.14 14.62 -13.06
C ARG A 212 0.13 13.96 -14.44
N TYR A 213 0.78 12.80 -14.60
CA TYR A 213 0.83 12.06 -15.86
C TYR A 213 -0.21 10.94 -15.97
N ASN A 214 -1.14 10.86 -15.01
CA ASN A 214 -2.19 9.86 -14.95
C ASN A 214 -1.65 8.42 -15.06
N LEU A 215 -0.66 8.10 -14.23
CA LEU A 215 -0.09 6.76 -14.05
C LEU A 215 -0.67 6.11 -12.80
N GLU A 216 -1.94 5.67 -12.88
CA GLU A 216 -2.70 5.17 -11.73
C GLU A 216 -1.98 4.07 -10.95
N ARG A 217 -1.40 3.09 -11.67
CA ARG A 217 -0.66 2.01 -11.02
C ARG A 217 0.55 2.51 -10.23
N LEU A 218 1.30 3.49 -10.77
CA LEU A 218 2.44 4.06 -10.04
C LEU A 218 1.98 4.81 -8.80
N LYS A 219 0.89 5.57 -8.93
CA LYS A 219 0.28 6.31 -7.82
C LYS A 219 -0.06 5.37 -6.66
N LEU A 220 -0.73 4.25 -6.94
CA LEU A 220 -1.07 3.23 -5.94
C LEU A 220 0.18 2.57 -5.29
N ILE A 221 1.24 2.31 -6.05
CA ILE A 221 2.51 1.80 -5.48
C ILE A 221 3.11 2.83 -4.52
N CYS A 222 3.10 4.12 -4.89
CA CYS A 222 3.58 5.19 -4.03
C CYS A 222 2.72 5.30 -2.76
N GLU A 223 1.39 5.20 -2.86
CA GLU A 223 0.50 5.15 -1.71
C GLU A 223 0.85 4.00 -0.76
N GLU A 224 1.00 2.78 -1.29
CA GLU A 224 1.35 1.60 -0.49
C GLU A 224 2.70 1.78 0.24
N LYS A 225 3.71 2.31 -0.45
CA LYS A 225 5.02 2.59 0.15
C LYS A 225 4.90 3.68 1.22
N LEU A 226 4.18 4.76 0.96
CA LEU A 226 4.01 5.86 1.92
C LEU A 226 3.24 5.44 3.16
N CYS A 227 2.27 4.52 3.07
CA CYS A 227 1.60 3.95 4.23
C CYS A 227 2.58 3.32 5.23
N ARG A 228 3.68 2.72 4.75
CA ARG A 228 4.72 2.11 5.60
C ARG A 228 5.65 3.14 6.27
N HIS A 229 5.65 4.37 5.78
CA HIS A 229 6.49 5.47 6.24
C HIS A 229 5.73 6.50 7.09
N ILE A 230 4.48 6.23 7.46
CA ILE A 230 3.69 7.11 8.34
C ILE A 230 4.29 7.08 9.76
N SER A 231 4.67 8.25 10.24
CA SER A 231 5.26 8.46 11.57
C SER A 231 4.91 9.85 12.10
N VAL A 232 5.31 10.14 13.34
CA VAL A 232 5.09 11.46 13.96
C VAL A 232 5.70 12.61 13.15
N GLY A 233 6.84 12.37 12.50
CA GLY A 233 7.54 13.38 11.70
C GLY A 233 7.05 13.50 10.25
N THR A 234 6.49 12.43 9.69
CA THR A 234 6.17 12.35 8.25
C THR A 234 4.68 12.54 7.96
N VAL A 235 3.79 12.24 8.91
CA VAL A 235 2.33 12.31 8.72
C VAL A 235 1.85 13.68 8.22
N TRP A 236 2.53 14.76 8.60
CA TRP A 236 2.17 16.12 8.19
C TRP A 236 2.55 16.49 6.76
N ASN A 237 3.46 15.74 6.15
CA ASN A 237 3.78 15.90 4.73
C ASN A 237 2.91 14.95 3.90
N ILE A 238 2.70 13.73 4.41
CA ILE A 238 1.94 12.68 3.71
C ILE A 238 0.44 12.99 3.68
N LEU A 239 -0.16 13.45 4.78
CA LEU A 239 -1.61 13.67 4.87
C LEU A 239 -2.13 14.74 3.89
N PRO A 240 -1.52 15.94 3.78
CA PRO A 240 -1.94 16.94 2.78
C PRO A 240 -1.76 16.44 1.35
N LEU A 241 -0.66 15.72 1.10
CA LEU A 241 -0.36 15.16 -0.21
C LEU A 241 -1.41 14.10 -0.60
N ALA A 242 -1.82 13.27 0.35
CA ALA A 242 -2.88 12.28 0.13
C ALA A 242 -4.23 12.95 -0.18
N ASP A 243 -4.58 14.02 0.54
CA ASP A 243 -5.82 14.78 0.30
C ASP A 243 -5.80 15.48 -1.07
N GLN A 244 -4.71 16.19 -1.37
CA GLN A 244 -4.53 16.96 -2.60
C GLN A 244 -4.61 16.09 -3.86
N HIS A 245 -4.07 14.87 -3.79
CA HIS A 245 -4.03 13.94 -4.92
C HIS A 245 -5.13 12.87 -4.84
N HIS A 246 -6.12 13.02 -3.95
CA HIS A 246 -7.25 12.09 -3.84
C HIS A 246 -6.83 10.63 -3.61
N CYS A 247 -5.82 10.43 -2.76
CA CYS A 247 -5.32 9.13 -2.32
C CYS A 247 -6.05 8.68 -1.05
N ASP A 248 -7.29 8.20 -1.21
CA ASP A 248 -8.17 7.90 -0.07
C ASP A 248 -7.60 6.82 0.87
N GLY A 249 -6.91 5.81 0.32
CA GLY A 249 -6.28 4.74 1.09
C GLY A 249 -5.17 5.26 1.99
N LEU A 250 -4.28 6.08 1.42
CA LEU A 250 -3.20 6.74 2.16
C LEU A 250 -3.74 7.73 3.20
N LYS A 251 -4.74 8.53 2.85
CA LYS A 251 -5.40 9.48 3.76
C LYS A 251 -6.01 8.75 4.96
N LYS A 252 -6.71 7.64 4.71
CA LYS A 252 -7.26 6.79 5.76
C LYS A 252 -6.17 6.25 6.67
N ALA A 253 -5.06 5.74 6.12
CA ALA A 253 -3.95 5.24 6.93
C ALA A 253 -3.33 6.34 7.83
N CYS A 254 -3.27 7.59 7.33
CA CYS A 254 -2.88 8.74 8.16
C CYS A 254 -3.87 8.99 9.30
N PHE A 255 -5.18 8.95 9.03
CA PHE A 255 -6.20 9.13 10.07
C PHE A 255 -6.18 7.99 11.10
N ASP A 256 -6.03 6.75 10.66
CA ASP A 256 -5.91 5.58 11.55
C ASP A 256 -4.68 5.72 12.47
N PHE A 257 -3.55 6.20 11.94
CA PHE A 257 -2.36 6.49 12.74
C PHE A 257 -2.60 7.60 13.78
N LEU A 258 -3.31 8.66 13.40
CA LEU A 258 -3.67 9.79 14.27
C LEU A 258 -4.79 9.46 15.27
N GLY A 259 -5.54 8.38 15.05
CA GLY A 259 -6.59 7.91 15.96
C GLY A 259 -6.08 7.46 17.33
N SER A 260 -4.80 7.06 17.43
CA SER A 260 -4.17 6.75 18.71
C SER A 260 -3.83 8.02 19.49
N LEU A 261 -4.34 8.14 20.72
CA LEU A 261 -4.07 9.29 21.59
C LEU A 261 -2.57 9.53 21.84
N ALA A 262 -1.78 8.46 21.92
CA ALA A 262 -0.33 8.55 22.08
C ALA A 262 0.30 9.23 20.85
N ASN A 263 -0.04 8.77 19.65
CA ASN A 263 0.45 9.35 18.40
C ASN A 263 -0.03 10.79 18.26
N LEU A 264 -1.33 11.04 18.45
CA LEU A 264 -1.92 12.37 18.36
C LEU A 264 -1.22 13.37 19.29
N SER A 265 -0.97 12.99 20.54
CA SER A 265 -0.29 13.87 21.51
C SER A 265 1.14 14.23 21.09
N ALA A 266 1.90 13.27 20.55
CA ALA A 266 3.26 13.50 20.06
C ALA A 266 3.26 14.37 18.79
N VAL A 267 2.27 14.14 17.95
CA VAL A 267 2.07 14.78 16.65
C VAL A 267 1.60 16.24 16.82
N VAL A 268 0.70 16.53 17.75
CA VAL A 268 0.25 17.91 18.10
C VAL A 268 1.40 18.77 18.65
N ALA A 269 2.37 18.15 19.33
CA ALA A 269 3.54 18.87 19.86
C ALA A 269 4.53 19.28 18.76
N SER A 270 4.45 18.69 17.56
CA SER A 270 5.32 19.01 16.44
C SER A 270 4.91 20.28 15.69
N ASP A 271 5.84 20.94 15.02
CA ASP A 271 5.54 22.14 14.21
C ASP A 271 4.71 21.83 12.96
N GLY A 272 4.73 20.59 12.48
CA GLY A 272 3.92 20.15 11.33
C GLY A 272 2.41 20.30 11.57
N PHE A 273 1.95 20.15 12.82
CA PHE A 273 0.57 20.42 13.22
C PHE A 273 0.17 21.88 12.92
N LYS A 274 1.01 22.82 13.36
CA LYS A 274 0.74 24.27 13.18
C LYS A 274 0.74 24.65 11.70
N HIS A 275 1.62 24.02 10.91
CA HIS A 275 1.66 24.22 9.46
C HIS A 275 0.37 23.72 8.81
N LEU A 276 -0.08 22.51 9.16
CA LEU A 276 -1.31 21.94 8.60
C LEU A 276 -2.54 22.81 8.89
N CYS A 277 -2.69 23.28 10.12
CA CYS A 277 -3.80 24.16 10.51
C CYS A 277 -3.88 25.44 9.67
N ARG A 278 -2.74 25.93 9.15
CA ARG A 278 -2.68 27.14 8.32
C ARG A 278 -2.90 26.83 6.84
N SER A 279 -2.33 25.72 6.36
CA SER A 279 -2.29 25.38 4.95
C SER A 279 -3.55 24.65 4.47
N CYS A 280 -4.16 23.80 5.32
CA CYS A 280 -5.31 22.97 4.97
C CYS A 280 -6.37 22.93 6.10
N PRO A 281 -7.13 24.02 6.33
CA PRO A 281 -8.13 24.06 7.41
C PRO A 281 -9.24 23.02 7.28
N SER A 282 -9.71 22.74 6.05
CA SER A 282 -10.76 21.75 5.77
C SER A 282 -10.35 20.33 6.17
N LEU A 283 -9.10 19.97 5.88
CA LEU A 283 -8.55 18.66 6.24
C LEU A 283 -8.46 18.49 7.77
N MET A 284 -8.25 19.61 8.48
CA MET A 284 -8.24 19.63 9.93
C MET A 284 -9.64 19.48 10.53
N GLU A 285 -10.65 20.13 9.95
CA GLU A 285 -12.05 19.94 10.34
C GLU A 285 -12.46 18.48 10.16
N GLU A 286 -12.10 17.87 9.04
CA GLU A 286 -12.36 16.46 8.77
C GLU A 286 -11.65 15.53 9.76
N LEU A 287 -10.39 15.79 10.09
CA LEU A 287 -9.66 15.04 11.11
C LEU A 287 -10.38 15.14 12.47
N VAL A 288 -10.77 16.34 12.89
CA VAL A 288 -11.48 16.55 14.17
C VAL A 288 -12.81 15.80 14.20
N VAL A 289 -13.58 15.85 13.11
CA VAL A 289 -14.84 15.09 13.00
C VAL A 289 -14.58 13.59 13.09
N THR A 290 -13.58 13.10 12.37
CA THR A 290 -13.20 11.67 12.34
C THR A 290 -12.78 11.18 13.73
N LEU A 291 -12.03 11.99 14.48
CA LEU A 291 -11.58 11.67 15.84
C LEU A 291 -12.69 11.82 16.89
N ALA A 292 -13.66 12.72 16.67
CA ALA A 292 -14.76 12.99 17.61
C ALA A 292 -15.91 11.98 17.50
N LEU A 293 -16.05 11.30 16.35
CA LEU A 293 -17.03 10.25 16.18
C LEU A 293 -16.53 8.97 16.89
N PRO A 294 -17.29 8.39 17.84
CA PRO A 294 -16.93 7.11 18.43
C PRO A 294 -16.88 6.09 17.30
N GLY A 295 -15.68 5.55 17.04
CA GLY A 295 -15.46 4.60 15.95
C GLY A 295 -16.51 3.50 16.00
N SER A 296 -17.30 3.40 14.94
CA SER A 296 -18.09 2.20 14.63
C SER A 296 -17.11 1.09 14.25
N HIS A 297 -16.38 0.58 15.22
CA HIS A 297 -15.74 -0.72 15.14
C HIS A 297 -16.83 -1.75 15.47
N ALA A 298 -17.52 -2.21 14.43
CA ALA A 298 -18.29 -3.44 14.43
C ALA A 298 -17.44 -4.55 13.82
#